data_AF-A0A090FI79-F1
#
_entry.id   AF-A0A090FI79-F1
#
_cell.length_a   1.000
_cell.length_b   1.000
_cell.length_c   1.000
_cell.angle_alpha   90.00
_cell.angle_beta   90.00
_cell.angle_gamma   90.00
#
_symmetry.space_group_name_H-M   'P 1'
#
loop_
_entity.id
_entity.type
_entity.pdbx_description
1 polymer ?
#
loop_
_entity_poly.entity_id
_entity_poly.type
_entity_poly.pdbx_seq_one_letter_code
_entity_poly.pdbx_strand_id
1 'polypeptide(L)'
;MPSWLRRASAVPGMAAKVGRRIGDGTTRALLVFSKPIAHPLRAVLNTPRAAVRPTPNGAFALDSAWSEDEVIVRGDGTYEAKPSAISGLLEEASKVLEGNPTLAPESHHMGPKPIPADGEPVIGQLTGISRIPRCLQP
;
A
#
# COMPACT_ATOMS: atom_id res chain seq x y z
N MET A 1 15.32 17.08 21.84
CA MET A 1 15.04 16.54 20.49
C MET A 1 13.58 16.81 20.13
N PRO A 2 13.27 17.24 18.90
CA PRO A 2 11.88 17.40 18.46
C PRO A 2 11.16 16.06 18.44
N SER A 3 9.94 16.02 19.00
CA SER A 3 9.07 14.84 19.00
C SER A 3 8.22 14.81 17.73
N TRP A 4 8.09 13.64 17.09
CA TRP A 4 7.36 13.47 15.84
C TRP A 4 6.28 12.38 15.92
N LEU A 5 5.15 12.58 15.23
CA LEU A 5 4.20 11.51 14.92
C LEU A 5 4.56 10.91 13.56
N ARG A 6 5.02 9.66 13.51
CA ARG A 6 5.44 8.98 12.25
C ARG A 6 4.98 7.52 12.16
N ARG A 7 3.80 7.22 12.70
CA ARG A 7 3.21 5.86 12.67
C ARG A 7 2.16 5.68 11.57
N ALA A 8 2.40 6.30 10.41
CA ALA A 8 1.56 6.14 9.21
C ALA A 8 0.04 6.29 9.52
N SER A 9 -0.76 5.26 9.27
CA SER A 9 -2.22 5.25 9.44
C SER A 9 -2.67 5.48 10.89
N ALA A 10 -1.81 5.32 11.89
CA ALA A 10 -2.15 5.65 13.27
C ALA A 10 -2.05 7.16 13.58
N VAL A 11 -1.38 7.95 12.74
CA VAL A 11 -1.10 9.37 13.00
C VAL A 11 -2.38 10.21 13.18
N PRO A 12 -3.44 10.08 12.36
CA PRO A 12 -4.69 10.82 12.57
C PRO A 12 -5.30 10.57 13.96
N GLY A 13 -5.37 9.30 14.39
CA GLY A 13 -5.85 8.95 15.73
C GLY A 13 -4.96 9.45 16.86
N MET A 14 -3.64 9.50 16.65
CA MET A 14 -2.69 10.08 17.62
C MET A 14 -2.84 11.60 17.73
N ALA A 15 -3.04 12.31 16.61
CA ALA A 15 -3.29 13.74 16.60
C ALA A 15 -4.62 14.10 17.29
N ALA A 16 -5.65 13.28 17.09
CA ALA A 16 -6.96 13.50 17.72
C ALA A 16 -6.87 13.47 19.26
N LYS A 17 -6.02 12.61 19.83
CA LYS A 17 -5.78 12.52 21.29
C LYS A 17 -5.19 13.80 21.90
N VAL A 18 -4.64 14.69 21.08
CA VAL A 18 -4.10 16.00 21.50
C VAL A 18 -4.91 17.17 20.91
N GLY A 19 -6.16 16.93 20.52
CA GLY A 19 -7.08 17.97 20.05
C GLY A 19 -6.72 18.54 18.68
N ARG A 20 -6.05 17.76 17.82
CA ARG A 20 -5.73 18.14 16.44
C ARG A 20 -6.34 17.16 15.45
N ARG A 21 -6.96 17.70 14.41
CA ARG A 21 -7.56 16.91 13.34
C ARG A 21 -6.60 16.84 12.16
N ILE A 22 -6.29 15.62 11.74
CA ILE A 22 -5.71 15.32 10.43
C ILE A 22 -6.78 14.49 9.71
N GLY A 23 -7.12 14.86 8.48
CA GLY A 23 -8.08 14.07 7.70
C GLY A 23 -7.50 12.69 7.41
N ASP A 24 -8.29 11.64 7.64
CA ASP A 24 -7.89 10.26 7.40
C ASP A 24 -8.66 9.72 6.19
N GLY A 25 -7.92 9.45 5.11
CA GLY A 25 -8.41 8.78 3.91
C GLY A 25 -7.72 7.43 3.70
N THR A 26 -7.19 6.82 4.77
CA THR A 26 -6.45 5.55 4.69
C THR A 26 -7.26 4.50 3.94
N THR A 27 -6.69 3.98 2.84
CA THR A 27 -7.26 2.86 2.08
C THR A 27 -6.56 1.56 2.43
N ARG A 28 -6.95 0.47 1.78
CA ARG A 28 -6.27 -0.83 1.86
C ARG A 28 -5.31 -0.94 0.70
N ALA A 29 -4.23 -1.69 0.86
CA ALA A 29 -3.34 -2.06 -0.23
C ALA A 29 -3.28 -3.58 -0.38
N LEU A 30 -3.14 -4.04 -1.63
CA LEU A 30 -2.76 -5.39 -1.99
C LEU A 30 -1.51 -5.31 -2.88
N LEU A 31 -0.47 -6.05 -2.50
CA LEU A 31 0.74 -6.23 -3.29
C LEU A 31 0.93 -7.72 -3.54
N VAL A 32 0.96 -8.14 -4.81
CA VAL A 32 1.16 -9.53 -5.22
C VAL A 32 2.56 -9.70 -5.79
N PHE A 33 3.26 -10.76 -5.37
CA PHE A 33 4.52 -11.17 -5.96
C PHE A 33 4.33 -12.40 -6.83
N SER A 34 4.84 -12.35 -8.05
CA SER A 34 4.95 -13.54 -8.89
C SER A 34 6.15 -14.39 -8.48
N LYS A 35 6.19 -15.65 -8.92
CA LYS A 35 7.44 -16.40 -8.99
C LYS A 35 8.41 -15.72 -9.98
N PRO A 36 9.73 -15.92 -9.83
CA PRO A 36 10.71 -15.46 -10.81
C PRO A 36 10.44 -16.00 -12.21
N ILE A 37 10.63 -15.15 -13.22
CA ILE A 37 10.54 -15.51 -14.63
C ILE A 37 11.61 -14.75 -15.43
N ALA A 38 12.22 -15.42 -16.40
CA ALA A 38 13.17 -14.77 -17.30
C ALA A 38 12.42 -13.81 -18.24
N HIS A 39 12.48 -12.51 -17.96
CA HIS A 39 11.85 -11.47 -18.77
C HIS A 39 12.77 -10.24 -18.87
N PRO A 40 12.86 -9.57 -20.04
CA PRO A 40 13.82 -8.48 -20.26
C PRO A 40 13.42 -7.15 -19.60
N LEU A 41 12.19 -7.03 -19.07
CA LEU A 41 11.69 -5.79 -18.46
C LEU A 41 12.65 -5.26 -17.37
N ARG A 42 13.10 -4.01 -17.55
CA ARG A 42 13.94 -3.29 -16.58
C ARG A 42 13.23 -2.11 -15.92
N ALA A 43 12.18 -1.59 -16.55
CA ALA A 43 11.44 -0.43 -16.08
C ALA A 43 10.20 -0.85 -15.28
N VAL A 44 9.70 0.08 -14.47
CA VAL A 44 8.36 -0.03 -13.91
C VAL A 44 7.35 0.30 -15.00
N LEU A 45 6.36 -0.58 -15.18
CA LEU A 45 5.19 -0.29 -16.00
C LEU A 45 4.09 0.21 -15.07
N ASN A 46 3.55 1.38 -15.33
CA ASN A 46 2.39 1.90 -14.60
C ASN A 46 1.23 2.02 -15.59
N THR A 47 0.37 1.00 -15.62
CA THR A 47 -0.74 0.91 -16.59
C THR A 47 -2.08 1.09 -15.86
N PRO A 48 -3.18 1.40 -16.58
CA PRO A 48 -4.47 1.62 -15.94
C PRO A 48 -4.99 0.43 -15.11
N ARG A 49 -4.58 -0.80 -15.47
CA ARG A 49 -5.10 -2.03 -14.85
C ARG A 49 -4.09 -2.76 -13.97
N ALA A 50 -2.79 -2.54 -14.16
CA ALA A 50 -1.74 -3.09 -13.30
C ALA A 50 -0.49 -2.21 -13.32
N ALA A 51 0.09 -1.94 -12.16
CA ALA A 51 1.49 -1.56 -12.09
C ALA A 51 2.34 -2.83 -11.95
N VAL A 52 3.44 -2.89 -12.70
CA VAL A 52 4.36 -4.02 -12.74
C VAL A 52 5.76 -3.51 -12.42
N ARG A 53 6.35 -4.02 -11.35
CA ARG A 53 7.71 -3.66 -10.93
C ARG A 53 8.60 -4.89 -10.97
N PRO A 54 9.66 -4.94 -11.79
CA PRO A 54 10.65 -6.01 -11.71
C PRO A 54 11.36 -5.96 -10.36
N THR A 55 11.53 -7.11 -9.74
CA THR A 55 12.30 -7.26 -8.50
C THR A 55 13.73 -7.71 -8.81
N PRO A 56 14.70 -7.51 -7.89
CA PRO A 56 16.08 -7.96 -8.11
C PRO A 56 16.24 -9.48 -8.30
N ASN A 57 15.32 -10.30 -7.79
CA ASN A 57 15.32 -11.76 -7.95
C ASN A 57 14.60 -12.25 -9.22
N GLY A 58 14.19 -11.36 -10.12
CA GLY A 58 13.55 -11.72 -11.40
C GLY A 58 12.06 -12.03 -11.30
N ALA A 59 11.42 -11.72 -10.17
CA ALA A 59 9.97 -11.74 -10.02
C ALA A 59 9.36 -10.38 -10.40
N PHE A 60 8.02 -10.30 -10.31
CA PHE A 60 7.29 -9.04 -10.42
C PHE A 60 6.50 -8.76 -9.14
N ALA A 61 6.55 -7.51 -8.69
CA ALA A 61 5.64 -6.96 -7.70
C ALA A 61 4.51 -6.21 -8.42
N LEU A 62 3.27 -6.54 -8.08
CA LEU A 62 2.06 -6.14 -8.79
C LEU A 62 1.08 -5.46 -7.84
N ASP A 63 0.56 -4.30 -8.23
CA ASP A 63 -0.52 -3.61 -7.54
C ASP A 63 -1.48 -2.93 -8.53
N SER A 64 -2.70 -2.63 -8.06
CA SER A 64 -3.63 -1.76 -8.75
C SER A 64 -4.69 -1.20 -7.81
N ALA A 65 -5.18 0.00 -8.10
CA ALA A 65 -6.21 0.66 -7.29
C ALA A 65 -7.50 -0.17 -7.20
N TRP A 66 -7.92 -0.84 -8.28
CA TRP A 66 -9.15 -1.66 -8.26
C TRP A 66 -9.03 -2.88 -7.32
N SER A 67 -7.81 -3.35 -7.07
CA SER A 67 -7.58 -4.49 -6.17
C SER A 67 -7.73 -4.10 -4.70
N GLU A 68 -7.63 -2.80 -4.36
CA GLU A 68 -7.81 -2.29 -2.99
C GLU A 68 -9.24 -2.52 -2.46
N ASP A 69 -10.23 -2.51 -3.36
CA ASP A 69 -11.65 -2.79 -3.05
C ASP A 69 -11.92 -4.29 -2.85
N GLU A 70 -10.99 -5.16 -3.26
CA GLU A 70 -11.10 -6.61 -3.11
C GLU A 70 -10.38 -7.15 -1.86
N VAL A 71 -9.79 -6.25 -1.05
CA VAL A 71 -9.23 -6.57 0.26
C VAL A 71 -10.32 -6.48 1.33
N ILE A 72 -10.54 -7.60 2.02
CA ILE A 72 -11.49 -7.75 3.12
C ILE A 72 -10.77 -7.47 4.44
N VAL A 73 -11.35 -6.61 5.28
CA VAL A 73 -10.92 -6.44 6.67
C VAL A 73 -11.75 -7.36 7.54
N ARG A 74 -11.10 -8.29 8.22
CA ARG A 74 -11.73 -9.21 9.15
C ARG A 74 -12.00 -8.50 10.48
N GLY A 75 -12.94 -9.02 11.27
CA GLY A 75 -13.33 -8.42 12.55
C GLY A 75 -12.22 -8.35 13.60
N ASP A 76 -11.15 -9.13 13.42
CA ASP A 76 -9.95 -9.13 14.25
C ASP A 76 -8.85 -8.16 13.76
N GLY A 77 -9.12 -7.39 12.70
CA GLY A 77 -8.19 -6.43 12.10
C GLY A 77 -7.18 -7.05 11.13
N THR A 78 -7.27 -8.34 10.83
CA THR A 78 -6.49 -8.97 9.77
C THR A 78 -7.07 -8.64 8.38
N TYR A 79 -6.24 -8.80 7.36
CA TYR A 79 -6.61 -8.54 5.97
C TYR A 79 -6.64 -9.85 5.18
N GLU A 80 -7.56 -9.95 4.24
CA GLU A 80 -7.65 -11.07 3.31
C GLU A 80 -7.95 -10.57 1.91
N ALA A 81 -7.20 -11.08 0.92
CA ALA A 81 -7.46 -10.80 -0.49
C ALA A 81 -8.35 -11.88 -1.07
N LYS A 82 -9.34 -11.49 -1.88
CA LYS A 82 -10.08 -12.47 -2.68
C LYS A 82 -9.11 -13.18 -3.63
N PRO A 83 -9.20 -14.50 -3.82
CA PRO A 83 -8.39 -15.22 -4.80
C PRO A 83 -8.49 -14.62 -6.21
N SER A 84 -9.66 -14.10 -6.59
CA SER A 84 -9.90 -13.42 -7.87
C SER A 84 -9.08 -12.14 -8.04
N ALA A 85 -8.78 -11.42 -6.96
CA ALA A 85 -7.95 -10.22 -6.99
C ALA A 85 -6.51 -10.57 -7.39
N ILE A 86 -6.00 -11.65 -6.79
CA ILE A 86 -4.64 -12.14 -7.02
C ILE A 86 -4.52 -12.66 -8.46
N SER A 87 -5.44 -13.52 -8.90
CA SER A 87 -5.42 -14.03 -10.28
C SER A 87 -5.62 -12.90 -11.30
N GLY A 88 -6.55 -11.97 -11.03
CA GLY A 88 -6.80 -10.82 -11.89
C GLY A 88 -5.59 -9.91 -12.05
N LEU A 89 -4.85 -9.63 -10.98
CA LEU A 89 -3.61 -8.84 -11.08
C LEU A 89 -2.54 -9.53 -11.93
N LEU A 90 -2.38 -10.85 -11.78
CA LEU A 90 -1.44 -11.64 -12.59
C LEU A 90 -1.83 -11.63 -14.08
N GLU A 91 -3.11 -11.75 -14.37
CA GLU A 91 -3.65 -11.70 -15.74
C GLU A 91 -3.50 -10.31 -16.37
N GLU A 92 -3.84 -9.24 -15.65
CA GLU A 92 -3.67 -7.86 -16.14
C GLU A 92 -2.19 -7.51 -16.34
N ALA A 93 -1.30 -7.98 -15.46
CA ALA A 93 0.14 -7.83 -15.63
C ALA A 93 0.66 -8.58 -16.87
N SER A 94 0.19 -9.82 -17.09
CA SER A 94 0.55 -10.61 -18.28
C SER A 94 0.18 -9.89 -19.59
N LYS A 95 -0.98 -9.21 -19.64
CA LYS A 95 -1.44 -8.48 -20.85
C LYS A 95 -0.50 -7.36 -21.28
N VAL A 96 0.22 -6.75 -20.34
CA VAL A 96 1.11 -5.59 -20.60
C VAL A 96 2.58 -5.97 -20.72
N LEU A 97 2.93 -7.24 -20.46
CA LEU A 97 4.27 -7.79 -20.64
C LEU A 97 4.45 -8.33 -22.06
N GLU A 98 5.64 -8.13 -22.62
CA GLU A 98 5.98 -8.65 -23.94
C GLU A 98 5.90 -10.18 -23.96
N GLY A 99 5.27 -10.75 -24.98
CA GLY A 99 5.05 -12.19 -25.10
C GLY A 99 3.98 -12.76 -24.17
N ASN A 100 3.29 -11.92 -23.38
CA ASN A 100 2.17 -12.31 -22.53
C ASN A 100 2.42 -13.56 -21.67
N PRO A 101 3.49 -13.58 -20.86
CA PRO A 101 3.85 -14.76 -20.09
C PRO A 101 2.80 -15.10 -19.05
N THR A 102 2.59 -16.39 -18.80
CA THR A 102 1.79 -16.84 -17.65
C THR A 102 2.58 -16.60 -16.36
N LEU A 103 2.00 -15.81 -15.45
CA LEU A 103 2.60 -15.53 -14.14
C LEU A 103 1.98 -16.42 -13.06
N ALA A 104 2.83 -17.03 -12.23
CA ALA A 104 2.37 -17.80 -11.07
C ALA A 104 2.55 -16.97 -9.79
N PRO A 105 1.61 -17.01 -8.83
CA PRO A 105 1.78 -16.33 -7.55
C PRO A 105 2.87 -17.00 -6.70
N GLU A 106 3.63 -16.21 -5.97
CA GLU A 106 4.58 -16.65 -4.93
C GLU A 106 4.09 -16.23 -3.54
N SER A 107 3.76 -14.94 -3.38
CA SER A 107 3.26 -14.39 -2.11
C SER A 107 2.39 -13.16 -2.35
N HIS A 108 1.71 -12.69 -1.31
CA HIS A 108 1.01 -11.42 -1.33
C HIS A 108 1.06 -10.77 0.06
N HIS A 109 0.98 -9.44 0.07
CA HIS A 109 1.00 -8.63 1.28
C HIS A 109 -0.14 -7.61 1.25
N MET A 110 -0.69 -7.34 2.42
CA MET A 110 -1.80 -6.40 2.58
C MET A 110 -1.57 -5.54 3.81
N GLY A 111 -2.18 -4.36 3.79
CA GLY A 111 -2.16 -3.47 4.93
C GLY A 111 -2.80 -2.12 4.63
N PRO A 112 -2.81 -1.21 5.62
CA PRO A 112 -3.31 0.13 5.42
C PRO A 112 -2.35 0.94 4.55
N LYS A 113 -2.90 1.65 3.57
CA LYS A 113 -2.22 2.67 2.77
C LYS A 113 -2.54 4.01 3.41
N PRO A 114 -1.60 4.64 4.14
CA PRO A 114 -1.86 5.89 4.84
C PRO A 114 -2.02 7.01 3.83
N ILE A 115 -3.25 7.49 3.66
CA ILE A 115 -3.57 8.59 2.74
C ILE A 115 -4.30 9.67 3.56
N PRO A 116 -3.82 10.91 3.60
CA PRO A 116 -4.58 12.03 4.14
C PRO A 116 -5.87 12.24 3.35
N ALA A 117 -6.91 12.81 3.97
CA ALA A 117 -8.23 12.92 3.30
C ALA A 117 -8.21 13.73 2.00
N ASP A 118 -7.24 14.64 1.83
CA ASP A 118 -7.03 15.44 0.62
C ASP A 118 -6.04 14.79 -0.37
N GLY A 119 -5.48 13.62 -0.03
CA GLY A 119 -4.51 12.89 -0.87
C GLY A 119 -3.09 13.43 -0.81
N GLU A 120 -2.85 14.58 -0.18
CA GLU A 120 -1.55 15.24 -0.16
C GLU A 120 -0.74 14.84 1.09
N PRO A 121 0.57 14.54 0.97
CA PRO A 121 1.39 14.23 2.13
C PRO A 121 1.42 15.39 3.15
N VAL A 122 1.20 15.08 4.43
CA VAL A 122 1.22 16.07 5.51
C VAL A 122 2.53 15.98 6.28
N ILE A 123 3.34 17.04 6.24
CA ILE A 123 4.58 17.18 7.01
C ILE A 123 4.59 18.57 7.66
N GLY A 124 4.80 18.63 8.98
CA GLY A 124 4.92 19.91 9.67
C GLY A 124 4.78 19.82 11.18
N GLN A 125 4.93 20.96 11.84
CA GLN A 125 4.68 21.11 13.26
C GLN A 125 3.17 21.18 13.52
N LEU A 126 2.69 20.42 14.52
CA LEU A 126 1.33 20.59 15.03
C LEU A 126 1.22 21.90 15.81
N THR A 127 0.50 22.87 15.25
CA THR A 127 0.32 24.20 15.86
C THR A 127 -0.39 24.10 17.21
N GLY A 128 -0.02 24.97 18.16
CA GLY A 128 -0.62 25.01 19.50
C GLY A 128 -0.41 23.75 20.35
N ILE A 129 0.57 22.90 19.98
CA ILE A 129 1.10 21.84 20.83
C ILE A 129 2.58 22.15 21.05
N SER A 130 2.96 22.41 22.29
CA SER A 130 4.34 22.68 22.69
C SER A 130 5.19 21.40 22.76
N ARG A 131 4.58 20.24 23.04
CA ARG A 131 5.24 18.93 23.06
C ARG A 131 4.25 17.78 22.85
N ILE A 132 4.63 16.75 22.11
CA ILE A 132 3.84 15.52 21.99
C ILE A 132 3.95 14.72 23.30
N PRO A 133 2.82 14.29 23.92
CA PRO A 133 2.82 13.45 25.11
C PRO A 133 3.65 12.17 24.94
N ARG A 134 4.34 11.76 26.01
CA ARG A 134 5.22 10.58 25.98
C ARG A 134 4.49 9.29 25.59
N CYS A 135 3.22 9.14 25.95
CA CYS A 135 2.38 7.99 25.57
C CYS A 135 2.06 7.90 24.07
N LEU A 136 2.35 8.96 23.31
CA LEU A 136 2.19 9.02 21.86
C LEU A 136 3.55 9.07 21.14
N GLN A 137 4.66 8.99 21.86
CA GLN A 137 5.98 8.85 21.28
C GLN A 137 6.24 7.36 20.99
N PRO A 138 6.99 7.02 19.93
CA PRO A 138 7.38 5.64 19.64
C PRO A 138 8.25 5.05 20.75
#